data_AF-A0A5R9C458-F1
#
_entry.id   AF-A0A5R9C458-F1
#
_cell.length_a   1.000
_cell.length_b   1.000
_cell.length_c   1.000
_cell.angle_alpha   90.00
_cell.angle_beta   90.00
_cell.angle_gamma   90.00
#
_symmetry.space_group_name_H-M   'P 1'
#
loop_
_entity.id
_entity.type
_entity.pdbx_description
1 polymer ?
#
loop_
_entity_poly.entity_id
_entity_poly.type
_entity_poly.pdbx_seq_one_letter_code
_entity_poly.pdbx_strand_id
1 'polypeptide(L)'
;MTKKEYDQLTELEKMFLRKEYENKFVKDTTWMRNAVLNAEANANRGKNKRFQELFPKTNKADIEYNEDAIKNITEIEKNNGKSWVDKIYKANGKNKPIPRGKE
;
A
#
# COMPACT_ATOMS: atom_id res chain seq x y z
N MET A 1 -17.53 5.91 5.03
CA MET A 1 -18.01 5.24 6.24
C MET A 1 -18.89 6.20 6.99
N THR A 2 -20.19 5.91 7.06
CA THR A 2 -21.15 6.65 7.87
C THR A 2 -21.01 6.21 9.34
N LYS A 3 -21.49 7.03 10.28
CA LYS A 3 -21.49 6.67 11.70
C LYS A 3 -22.15 5.30 11.95
N LYS A 4 -23.28 5.05 11.29
CA LYS A 4 -24.03 3.79 11.38
C LYS A 4 -23.22 2.57 10.93
N GLU A 5 -22.44 2.70 9.86
CA GLU A 5 -21.55 1.64 9.38
C GLU A 5 -20.39 1.36 10.34
N TYR A 6 -19.86 2.40 10.99
CA TYR A 6 -18.81 2.27 11.99
C TYR A 6 -19.29 1.57 13.26
N ASP A 7 -20.50 1.91 13.71
CA ASP A 7 -21.11 1.32 14.92
C ASP A 7 -21.42 -0.18 14.76
N GLN A 8 -21.53 -0.67 13.52
CA GLN A 8 -21.74 -2.09 13.19
C GLN A 8 -20.45 -2.93 13.26
N LEU A 9 -19.28 -2.31 13.36
CA LEU A 9 -17.99 -3.01 13.43
C LEU A 9 -17.80 -3.66 14.80
N THR A 10 -17.09 -4.79 14.81
CA THR A 10 -16.56 -5.40 16.03
C THR A 10 -15.48 -4.51 16.65
N GLU A 11 -15.22 -4.66 17.95
CA GLU A 11 -14.16 -3.91 18.62
C GLU A 11 -12.78 -4.18 18.01
N LEU A 12 -12.52 -5.40 17.55
CA LEU A 12 -11.29 -5.75 16.86
C LEU A 12 -11.11 -4.95 15.56
N GLU A 13 -12.15 -4.87 14.73
CA GLU A 13 -12.13 -4.09 13.49
C GLU A 13 -11.95 -2.60 13.75
N LYS A 14 -12.61 -2.06 14.79
CA LYS A 14 -12.41 -0.66 15.22
C LYS A 14 -10.98 -0.42 15.67
N MET A 15 -10.35 -1.36 16.38
CA MET A 15 -8.94 -1.25 16.77
C MET A 15 -8.01 -1.22 15.55
N PHE A 16 -8.24 -2.07 14.54
CA PHE A 16 -7.48 -2.02 13.29
C PHE A 16 -7.63 -0.67 12.58
N LEU A 17 -8.84 -0.14 12.49
CA LEU A 17 -9.07 1.19 11.89
C LEU A 17 -8.35 2.30 12.65
N ARG A 18 -8.38 2.29 13.99
CA ARG A 18 -7.67 3.28 14.82
C ARG A 18 -6.17 3.18 14.61
N LYS A 19 -5.62 1.96 14.63
CA LYS A 19 -4.20 1.71 14.38
C LYS A 19 -3.78 2.21 13.00
N GLU A 20 -4.57 1.93 11.96
CA GLU A 20 -4.27 2.41 10.61
C GLU A 20 -4.38 3.94 10.48
N TYR A 21 -5.32 4.55 11.20
CA TYR A 21 -5.41 6.00 11.28
C TYR A 21 -4.18 6.61 11.95
N GLU A 22 -3.73 6.06 13.08
CA GLU A 22 -2.51 6.48 13.78
C GLU A 22 -1.28 6.30 12.88
N ASN A 23 -1.14 5.15 12.22
CA ASN A 23 -0.08 4.87 11.26
C ASN A 23 -0.08 5.91 10.12
N LYS A 24 -1.25 6.23 9.56
CA LYS A 24 -1.39 7.26 8.53
C LYS A 24 -0.96 8.62 9.06
N PHE A 25 -1.43 9.01 10.24
CA PHE A 25 -1.08 10.30 10.85
C PHE A 25 0.43 10.43 11.09
N VAL A 26 1.05 9.42 11.69
CA VAL A 26 2.51 9.39 11.92
C VAL A 26 3.26 9.43 10.58
N LYS A 27 2.79 8.69 9.58
CA LYS A 27 3.39 8.70 8.24
C LYS A 27 3.30 10.08 7.59
N ASP A 28 2.13 10.69 7.56
CA ASP A 28 1.90 12.00 6.92
C ASP A 28 2.72 13.10 7.59
N THR A 29 2.73 13.13 8.93
CA THR A 29 3.53 14.12 9.70
C THR A 29 5.03 13.92 9.51
N THR A 30 5.49 12.67 9.45
CA THR A 30 6.89 12.34 9.16
C THR A 30 7.29 12.78 7.75
N TRP A 31 6.44 12.53 6.75
CA TRP A 31 6.68 12.97 5.37
C TRP A 31 6.73 14.50 5.26
N MET A 32 5.83 15.20 5.94
CA MET A 32 5.84 16.67 5.98
C MET A 32 7.15 17.19 6.59
N ARG A 33 7.55 16.65 7.74
CA ARG A 33 8.83 16.99 8.37
C ARG A 33 10.01 16.77 7.42
N ASN A 34 10.07 15.61 6.77
CA ASN A 34 11.14 15.28 5.84
C ASN A 34 11.16 16.21 4.62
N ALA A 35 9.99 16.61 4.11
CA ALA A 35 9.86 17.57 3.01
C ALA A 35 10.43 18.94 3.39
N VAL A 36 10.11 19.46 4.58
CA VAL A 36 10.63 20.73 5.06
C VAL A 36 12.15 20.67 5.23
N LEU A 37 12.67 19.63 5.89
CA LEU A 37 14.12 19.48 6.09
C LEU A 37 14.88 19.31 4.76
N ASN A 38 14.31 18.59 3.80
CA ASN A 38 14.89 18.44 2.47
C ASN A 38 14.91 19.77 1.71
N ALA A 39 13.85 20.57 1.81
CA ALA A 39 13.78 21.89 1.19
C ALA A 39 14.82 22.85 1.79
N GLU A 40 14.94 22.89 3.12
CA GLU A 40 15.96 23.69 3.81
C GLU A 40 17.38 23.26 3.43
N ALA A 41 17.65 21.96 3.39
CA ALA A 41 18.95 21.43 3.00
C ALA A 41 19.29 21.76 1.53
N ASN A 42 18.31 21.68 0.62
CA ASN A 42 18.50 22.04 -0.79
C ASN A 42 18.65 23.55 -1.00
N ALA A 43 17.97 24.39 -0.21
CA ALA A 43 18.12 25.84 -0.25
C ALA A 43 19.53 26.28 0.18
N ASN A 44 20.09 25.61 1.20
CA ASN A 44 21.44 25.86 1.70
C ASN A 44 22.54 25.01 1.01
N ARG A 45 22.19 24.32 -0.08
CA ARG A 45 23.11 23.43 -0.79
C ARG A 45 24.19 24.23 -1.52
N GLY A 46 25.45 23.78 -1.41
CA GLY A 46 26.57 24.36 -2.17
C GLY A 46 26.36 24.25 -3.70
N LYS A 47 26.79 25.28 -4.44
CA LYS A 47 26.51 25.45 -5.89
C LYS A 47 26.83 24.23 -6.78
N ASN A 48 27.83 23.43 -6.40
CA ASN A 48 28.30 22.26 -7.17
C ASN A 48 27.84 20.90 -6.60
N LYS A 49 27.03 20.87 -5.53
CA LYS A 49 26.50 19.62 -4.97
C LYS A 49 25.29 19.16 -5.79
N ARG A 50 24.94 17.87 -5.80
CA ARG A 50 23.70 17.41 -6.45
C ARG A 50 22.47 17.76 -5.62
N PHE A 51 21.34 18.05 -6.28
CA PHE A 51 20.05 18.22 -5.61
C PHE A 51 19.66 16.94 -4.88
N GLN A 52 19.15 17.08 -3.65
CA GLN A 52 18.68 15.97 -2.84
C GLN A 52 17.20 15.72 -3.16
N GLU A 53 16.88 14.64 -3.85
CA GLU A 53 15.49 14.27 -4.14
C GLU A 53 14.72 13.98 -2.83
N LEU A 54 13.49 14.48 -2.73
CA LEU A 54 12.62 14.21 -1.57
C LEU A 54 12.23 12.73 -1.49
N PHE A 55 11.94 12.13 -2.64
CA PHE A 55 11.59 10.73 -2.73
C PHE A 55 12.85 9.91 -2.99
N PRO A 56 13.22 8.99 -2.09
CA PRO A 56 14.34 8.11 -2.37
C PRO A 56 14.00 7.24 -3.59
N LYS A 57 15.01 6.93 -4.39
CA LYS A 57 14.85 5.96 -5.48
C LYS A 57 14.42 4.63 -4.87
N THR A 58 13.36 4.06 -5.39
CA THR A 58 12.88 2.75 -4.95
C THR A 58 13.96 1.71 -5.23
N ASN A 59 14.25 0.86 -4.25
CA ASN A 59 15.12 -0.29 -4.45
C ASN A 59 14.56 -1.15 -5.58
N LYS A 60 15.44 -1.76 -6.38
CA LYS A 60 15.01 -2.78 -7.35
C LYS A 60 14.29 -3.89 -6.58
N ALA A 61 13.19 -4.37 -7.15
CA ALA A 61 12.45 -5.47 -6.55
C ALA A 61 13.37 -6.70 -6.46
N ASP A 62 13.26 -7.44 -5.36
CA ASP A 62 13.97 -8.70 -5.20
C ASP A 62 13.35 -9.71 -6.17
N ILE A 63 14.10 -10.04 -7.23
CA ILE A 63 13.60 -10.88 -8.31
C ILE A 63 13.33 -12.29 -7.80
N GLU A 64 14.23 -12.83 -6.99
CA GLU A 64 14.13 -14.20 -6.47
C GLU A 64 12.94 -14.34 -5.52
N TYR A 65 12.80 -13.39 -4.58
CA TYR A 65 11.62 -13.36 -3.70
C TYR A 65 10.31 -13.28 -4.49
N ASN A 66 10.27 -12.45 -5.54
CA ASN A 66 9.06 -12.28 -6.34
C ASN A 66 8.75 -13.52 -7.18
N GLU A 67 9.76 -14.17 -7.76
CA GLU A 67 9.60 -15.41 -8.51
C GLU A 67 9.07 -16.52 -7.61
N ASP A 68 9.62 -16.68 -6.41
CA ASP A 68 9.16 -17.65 -5.43
C ASP A 68 7.74 -17.33 -4.93
N ALA A 69 7.44 -16.07 -4.65
CA ALA A 69 6.10 -15.65 -4.27
C ALA A 69 5.07 -15.97 -5.37
N ILE A 70 5.39 -15.68 -6.64
CA ILE A 70 4.52 -16.00 -7.78
C ILE A 70 4.35 -17.51 -7.91
N LYS A 71 5.43 -18.29 -7.78
CA LYS A 71 5.37 -19.76 -7.84
C LYS A 71 4.47 -20.32 -6.74
N ASN A 72 4.65 -19.87 -5.50
CA ASN A 72 3.81 -20.30 -4.39
C ASN A 72 2.34 -19.92 -4.60
N ILE A 73 2.05 -18.70 -5.07
CA ILE A 73 0.69 -18.27 -5.36
C ILE A 73 0.07 -19.12 -6.46
N THR A 74 0.79 -19.38 -7.55
CA THR A 74 0.29 -20.19 -8.67
C THR A 74 0.07 -21.64 -8.28
N GLU A 75 0.90 -22.21 -7.41
CA GLU A 75 0.71 -23.55 -6.85
C GLU A 75 -0.51 -23.62 -5.93
N ILE A 76 -0.68 -22.63 -5.05
CA ILE A 76 -1.89 -22.49 -4.22
C ILE A 76 -3.13 -22.35 -5.10
N GLU A 77 -3.08 -21.56 -6.17
CA GLU A 77 -4.19 -21.41 -7.11
C GLU A 77 -4.50 -22.70 -7.87
N LYS A 78 -3.49 -23.51 -8.20
CA LYS A 78 -3.68 -24.80 -8.85
C LYS A 78 -4.37 -25.81 -7.93
N ASN A 79 -3.97 -25.84 -6.65
CA ASN A 79 -4.49 -26.80 -5.69
C ASN A 79 -5.84 -26.40 -5.09
N ASN A 80 -6.02 -25.10 -4.76
CA ASN A 80 -7.16 -24.59 -4.01
C ASN A 80 -8.13 -23.73 -4.86
N GLY A 81 -7.79 -23.48 -6.12
CA GLY A 81 -8.56 -22.62 -7.02
C GLY A 81 -8.43 -21.13 -6.72
N LYS A 82 -9.00 -20.29 -7.60
CA LYS A 82 -8.92 -18.82 -7.52
C LYS A 82 -10.05 -18.17 -6.70
N SER A 83 -10.77 -18.96 -5.91
CA SER A 83 -11.95 -18.50 -5.16
C SER A 83 -11.62 -17.40 -4.13
N TRP A 84 -10.38 -17.37 -3.63
CA TRP A 84 -9.92 -16.35 -2.70
C TRP A 84 -9.85 -14.95 -3.35
N VAL A 85 -9.50 -14.87 -4.65
CA VAL A 85 -9.50 -13.61 -5.40
C VAL A 85 -10.92 -13.04 -5.44
N ASP A 86 -11.91 -13.87 -5.75
CA ASP A 86 -13.31 -13.46 -5.82
C ASP A 86 -13.84 -13.00 -4.44
N LYS A 87 -13.41 -13.67 -3.36
CA LYS A 87 -13.72 -13.25 -1.98
C LYS A 87 -13.13 -11.88 -1.66
N ILE A 88 -11.90 -11.58 -2.08
CA ILE A 88 -11.28 -10.27 -1.87
C ILE A 88 -12.02 -9.17 -2.63
N TYR A 89 -12.35 -9.40 -3.90
CA TYR A 89 -13.11 -8.42 -4.69
C TYR A 89 -14.48 -8.14 -4.05
N LYS A 90 -15.20 -9.20 -3.67
CA LYS A 90 -16.49 -9.10 -2.99
C LYS A 90 -16.39 -8.36 -1.64
N ALA A 91 -15.39 -8.67 -0.82
CA ALA A 91 -15.16 -8.01 0.47
C ALA A 91 -14.83 -6.52 0.32
N ASN A 92 -14.16 -6.13 -0.76
CA ASN A 92 -13.85 -4.73 -1.08
C ASN A 92 -14.99 -4.01 -1.83
N GLY A 93 -16.15 -4.63 -2.02
CA GLY A 93 -17.28 -4.05 -2.76
C GLY A 93 -16.98 -3.77 -4.24
N LYS A 94 -16.01 -4.49 -4.82
CA LYS A 94 -15.60 -4.33 -6.23
C LYS A 94 -15.98 -5.56 -7.03
N ASN A 95 -16.45 -5.35 -8.26
CA ASN A 95 -16.58 -6.43 -9.23
C ASN A 95 -15.19 -6.80 -9.77
N LYS A 96 -14.97 -8.10 -10.00
CA LYS A 96 -13.75 -8.56 -10.67
C LYS A 96 -13.71 -7.95 -12.08
N PRO A 97 -12.55 -7.44 -12.54
CA PRO A 97 -12.41 -6.96 -13.90
C PRO A 97 -12.73 -8.08 -14.88
N ILE A 98 -13.62 -7.80 -15.85
CA ILE A 98 -13.86 -8.72 -16.97
C ILE A 98 -12.60 -8.64 -17.86
N PRO A 99 -11.94 -9.77 -18.18
CA PRO A 99 -10.80 -9.76 -19.09
C PRO A 99 -11.21 -9.18 -20.45
N ARG A 100 -10.45 -8.21 -20.98
CA ARG A 100 -10.70 -7.70 -22.34
C ARG A 100 -10.65 -8.87 -23.34
N GLY A 101 -11.73 -9.10 -24.08
CA GLY A 101 -11.82 -10.15 -25.10
C GLY A 101 -12.81 -11.30 -24.80
N LYS A 102 -13.62 -11.19 -23.75
CA LYS A 102 -14.81 -12.04 -23.57
C LYS A 102 -16.02 -11.15 -23.32
N GLU A 103 -16.61 -10.66 -24.41
CA GLU A 103 -18.05 -10.40 -24.48
C GLU A 103 -18.77 -11.70 -24.85
#